data_AF-A0A9D4N5J5-F1
#
_entry.id   AF-A0A9D4N5J5-F1
#
_cell.length_a   1.000
_cell.length_b   1.000
_cell.length_c   1.000
_cell.angle_alpha   90.00
_cell.angle_beta   90.00
_cell.angle_gamma   90.00
#
_symmetry.space_group_name_H-M   'P 1'
#
loop_
_entity.id
_entity.type
_entity.pdbx_description
1 polymer ?
#
loop_
_entity_poly.entity_id
_entity_poly.type
_entity_poly.pdbx_seq_one_letter_code
_entity_poly.pdbx_strand_id
1 'polypeptide(L)'
;MKEFFNASQKLEESVTSFECRLEAILEQAFECGHLPRSAKNELMCERLWSGLHSEALKSSTRHKLDSSQQYDQLLKDIRQVERELKLAYPPKTRAHSNVQIQPPDMQKQLKDLELKFNSVVSGIQSNVDQRFADIMKKLDYLSVQPSFSQSPQVQQSLYHPFPTSQQNNQQPNNVRWRGNGYRGRGGIRYPKV
;
A
#
# COMPACT_ATOMS: atom_id res chain seq x y z
N MET A 1 -21.16 11.03 -21.29
CA MET A 1 -21.31 12.17 -20.33
C MET A 1 -22.63 12.21 -19.57
N LYS A 2 -23.83 12.34 -20.15
CA LYS A 2 -25.08 12.41 -19.34
C LYS A 2 -25.22 11.25 -18.35
N GLU A 3 -24.81 10.06 -18.76
CA GLU A 3 -24.78 8.85 -17.94
C GLU A 3 -23.86 8.94 -16.71
N PHE A 4 -22.76 9.68 -16.78
CA PHE A 4 -21.84 9.88 -15.65
C PHE A 4 -22.53 10.64 -14.51
N PHE A 5 -23.16 11.77 -14.82
CA PHE A 5 -23.90 12.59 -13.85
C PHE A 5 -25.14 11.88 -13.30
N ASN A 6 -25.77 11.01 -14.10
CA ASN A 6 -26.90 10.21 -13.67
C ASN A 6 -26.51 8.90 -12.95
N ALA A 7 -25.23 8.50 -12.98
CA ALA A 7 -24.78 7.25 -12.36
C ALA A 7 -24.78 7.36 -10.83
N SER A 8 -25.54 6.49 -10.18
CA SER A 8 -25.53 6.25 -8.74
C SER A 8 -25.17 4.80 -8.43
N GLN A 9 -24.76 4.54 -7.18
CA GLN A 9 -24.58 3.22 -6.60
C GLN A 9 -25.94 2.51 -6.49
N LYS A 10 -26.01 1.24 -6.89
CA LYS A 10 -27.20 0.39 -6.70
C LYS A 10 -27.25 -0.15 -5.27
N LEU A 11 -28.45 -0.55 -4.83
CA LEU A 11 -28.72 -0.93 -3.43
C LEU A 11 -27.86 -2.09 -2.89
N GLU A 12 -27.41 -2.99 -3.77
CA GLU A 12 -26.56 -4.15 -3.44
C GLU A 12 -25.13 -4.05 -4.03
N GLU A 13 -24.78 -2.92 -4.66
CA GLU A 13 -23.50 -2.71 -5.35
C GLU A 13 -22.45 -2.17 -4.38
N SER A 14 -21.28 -2.82 -4.29
CA SER A 14 -20.19 -2.35 -3.43
C SER A 14 -19.63 -1.00 -3.92
N VAL A 15 -18.98 -0.24 -3.04
CA VAL A 15 -18.31 1.03 -3.43
C VAL A 15 -17.31 0.79 -4.57
N THR A 16 -16.55 -0.31 -4.52
CA THR A 16 -15.63 -0.72 -5.59
C THR A 16 -16.35 -1.01 -6.91
N SER A 17 -17.46 -1.76 -6.86
CA SER A 17 -18.23 -2.08 -8.07
C SER A 17 -18.80 -0.82 -8.75
N PHE A 18 -19.22 0.16 -7.95
CA PHE A 18 -19.68 1.47 -8.43
C PHE A 18 -18.53 2.33 -8.96
N GLU A 19 -17.37 2.34 -8.28
CA GLU A 19 -16.17 3.10 -8.69
C GLU A 19 -15.60 2.62 -10.02
N CYS A 20 -15.36 1.31 -10.20
CA CYS A 20 -14.91 0.78 -11.50
C CYS A 20 -15.90 1.11 -12.63
N ARG A 21 -17.21 1.16 -12.34
CA ARG A 21 -18.26 1.53 -13.30
C ARG A 21 -18.27 3.04 -13.62
N LEU A 22 -18.00 3.91 -12.65
CA LEU A 22 -17.81 5.34 -12.90
C LEU A 22 -16.56 5.60 -13.74
N GLU A 23 -15.45 4.93 -13.43
CA GLU A 23 -14.19 5.11 -14.16
C GLU A 23 -14.32 4.69 -15.62
N ALA A 24 -14.95 3.54 -15.90
CA ALA A 24 -15.18 3.09 -17.28
C ALA A 24 -15.97 4.11 -18.13
N ILE A 25 -17.01 4.72 -17.55
CA ILE A 25 -17.83 5.76 -18.22
C ILE A 25 -17.01 7.04 -18.45
N LEU A 26 -16.09 7.37 -17.53
CA LEU A 26 -15.29 8.60 -17.61
C LEU A 26 -14.07 8.45 -18.52
N GLU A 27 -13.40 7.28 -18.54
CA GLU A 27 -12.27 7.05 -19.45
C GLU A 27 -12.72 7.03 -20.91
N GLN A 28 -13.89 6.46 -21.23
CA GLN A 28 -14.51 6.60 -22.55
C GLN A 28 -14.71 8.07 -22.96
N ALA A 29 -15.02 8.96 -22.01
CA ALA A 29 -15.14 10.40 -22.28
C ALA A 29 -13.78 11.10 -22.50
N PHE A 30 -12.69 10.58 -21.91
CA PHE A 30 -11.33 11.03 -22.21
C PHE A 30 -10.83 10.51 -23.56
N GLU A 31 -11.13 9.27 -23.93
CA GLU A 31 -10.81 8.68 -25.24
C GLU A 31 -11.50 9.45 -26.38
N CYS A 32 -12.76 9.84 -26.20
CA CYS A 32 -13.49 10.71 -27.14
C CYS A 32 -13.06 12.20 -27.08
N GLY A 33 -12.07 12.56 -26.26
CA GLY A 33 -11.55 13.93 -26.16
C GLY A 33 -12.53 14.97 -25.59
N HIS A 34 -13.61 14.54 -24.93
CA HIS A 34 -14.66 15.43 -24.43
C HIS A 34 -14.29 16.15 -23.12
N LEU A 35 -13.25 15.71 -22.42
CA LEU A 35 -12.78 16.27 -21.15
C LEU A 35 -11.24 16.28 -21.08
N PRO A 36 -10.62 17.22 -20.34
CA PRO A 36 -9.20 17.17 -20.03
C PRO A 36 -8.94 16.19 -18.86
N ARG A 37 -7.90 15.35 -18.96
CA ARG A 37 -7.56 14.36 -17.91
C ARG A 37 -7.27 14.99 -16.54
N SER A 38 -6.91 16.27 -16.46
CA SER A 38 -6.78 17.01 -15.20
C SER A 38 -8.07 17.05 -14.38
N ALA A 39 -9.24 17.05 -15.03
CA ALA A 39 -10.55 17.04 -14.38
C ALA A 39 -10.95 15.66 -13.80
N LYS A 40 -10.20 14.57 -14.11
CA LYS A 40 -10.54 13.21 -13.65
C LYS A 40 -10.68 13.13 -12.13
N ASN A 41 -9.73 13.70 -11.40
CA ASN A 41 -9.70 13.64 -9.94
C ASN A 41 -10.92 14.34 -9.31
N GLU A 42 -11.22 15.56 -9.73
CA GLU A 42 -12.33 16.36 -9.19
C GLU A 42 -13.70 15.74 -9.51
N LEU A 43 -13.92 15.40 -10.79
CA LEU A 43 -15.17 14.75 -11.22
C LEU A 43 -15.39 13.40 -10.54
N MET A 44 -14.34 12.59 -10.36
CA MET A 44 -14.46 11.31 -9.68
C MET A 44 -14.70 11.47 -8.18
N CYS A 45 -14.09 12.47 -7.51
CA CYS A 45 -14.41 12.78 -6.10
C CYS A 45 -15.87 13.18 -5.91
N GLU A 46 -16.33 14.19 -6.67
CA GLU A 46 -17.71 14.69 -6.57
C GLU A 46 -18.73 13.60 -6.91
N ARG A 47 -18.53 12.88 -8.03
CA ARG A 47 -19.48 11.87 -8.51
C ARG A 47 -19.49 10.61 -7.65
N LEU A 48 -18.34 10.16 -7.16
CA LEU A 48 -18.28 9.01 -6.25
C LEU A 48 -19.08 9.31 -4.97
N TRP A 49 -18.81 10.43 -4.30
CA TRP A 49 -19.46 10.74 -3.02
C TRP A 49 -20.95 11.07 -3.17
N SER A 50 -21.31 11.94 -4.13
CA SER A 50 -22.72 12.31 -4.36
C SER A 50 -23.55 11.12 -4.88
N GLY A 51 -22.93 10.21 -5.63
CA GLY A 51 -23.56 9.02 -6.20
C GLY A 51 -23.73 7.83 -5.25
N LEU A 52 -23.16 7.87 -4.03
CA LEU A 52 -23.34 6.79 -3.04
C LEU A 52 -24.83 6.55 -2.71
N HIS A 53 -25.18 5.31 -2.38
CA HIS A 53 -26.53 4.94 -1.97
C HIS A 53 -26.76 5.10 -0.46
N SER A 54 -25.75 4.77 0.36
CA SER A 54 -25.87 4.79 1.82
C SER A 54 -25.65 6.19 2.40
N GLU A 55 -26.71 6.79 2.95
CA GLU A 55 -26.64 8.07 3.67
C GLU A 55 -25.80 7.97 4.97
N ALA A 56 -25.73 6.79 5.58
CA ALA A 56 -24.82 6.53 6.70
C ALA A 56 -23.34 6.56 6.25
N LEU A 57 -23.05 6.10 5.03
CA LEU A 57 -21.72 6.19 4.44
C LEU A 57 -21.39 7.65 4.08
N LYS A 58 -22.29 8.37 3.39
CA LYS A 58 -22.10 9.80 3.04
C LYS A 58 -21.86 10.69 4.25
N SER A 59 -22.69 10.56 5.30
CA SER A 59 -22.60 11.39 6.50
C SER A 59 -21.30 11.17 7.25
N SER A 60 -20.86 9.91 7.39
CA SER A 60 -19.55 9.58 7.97
C SER A 60 -18.38 10.07 7.10
N THR A 61 -18.43 9.88 5.77
CA THR A 61 -17.33 10.26 4.87
C THR A 61 -17.33 11.73 4.43
N ARG A 62 -18.31 12.55 4.82
CA ARG A 62 -18.39 13.97 4.41
C ARG A 62 -17.13 14.75 4.77
N HIS A 63 -16.69 14.65 6.02
CA HIS A 63 -15.45 15.31 6.47
C HIS A 63 -14.18 14.79 5.75
N LYS A 64 -14.24 13.59 5.15
CA LYS A 64 -13.17 13.03 4.33
C LYS A 64 -13.16 13.62 2.92
N LEU A 65 -14.32 13.94 2.34
CA LEU A 65 -14.40 14.71 1.10
C LEU A 65 -13.79 16.11 1.29
N ASP A 66 -14.18 16.82 2.35
CA ASP A 66 -13.71 18.17 2.64
C ASP A 66 -12.18 18.25 2.90
N SER A 67 -11.55 17.14 3.32
CA SER A 67 -10.11 17.06 3.61
C SER A 67 -9.27 16.36 2.53
N SER A 68 -9.87 15.56 1.65
CA SER A 68 -9.15 14.75 0.65
C SER A 68 -9.23 15.36 -0.74
N GLN A 69 -8.23 16.17 -1.10
CA GLN A 69 -8.09 16.68 -2.48
C GLN A 69 -7.72 15.60 -3.51
N GLN A 70 -7.37 14.38 -3.08
CA GLN A 70 -6.99 13.27 -3.96
C GLN A 70 -8.00 12.13 -3.92
N TYR A 71 -8.43 11.72 -5.12
CA TYR A 71 -9.40 10.66 -5.35
C TYR A 71 -9.02 9.33 -4.70
N ASP A 72 -7.78 8.87 -4.90
CA ASP A 72 -7.28 7.60 -4.36
C ASP A 72 -7.34 7.54 -2.83
N GLN A 73 -7.26 8.69 -2.15
CA GLN A 73 -7.37 8.76 -0.70
C GLN A 73 -8.84 8.74 -0.26
N LEU A 74 -9.69 9.54 -0.90
CA LEU A 74 -11.13 9.52 -0.66
C LEU A 74 -11.73 8.11 -0.86
N LEU A 75 -11.30 7.41 -1.91
CA LEU A 75 -11.73 6.05 -2.23
C LEU A 75 -11.30 5.02 -1.16
N LYS A 76 -10.08 5.14 -0.62
CA LYS A 76 -9.60 4.29 0.50
C LYS A 76 -10.43 4.55 1.77
N ASP A 77 -10.67 5.81 2.08
CA ASP A 77 -11.44 6.23 3.26
C ASP A 77 -12.90 5.76 3.17
N ILE A 78 -13.56 5.92 2.02
CA ILE A 78 -14.93 5.41 1.80
C ILE A 78 -14.95 3.87 1.89
N ARG A 79 -14.00 3.16 1.27
CA ARG A 79 -13.89 1.68 1.38
C ARG A 79 -13.52 1.20 2.80
N GLN A 80 -12.94 2.04 3.65
CA GLN A 80 -12.75 1.75 5.07
C GLN A 80 -14.07 1.88 5.83
N VAL A 81 -14.74 3.03 5.73
CA VAL A 81 -16.02 3.27 6.42
C VAL A 81 -17.10 2.30 5.95
N GLU A 82 -17.12 1.88 4.67
CA GLU A 82 -18.03 0.85 4.16
C GLU A 82 -17.84 -0.49 4.90
N ARG A 83 -16.61 -0.87 5.24
CA ARG A 83 -16.31 -2.09 6.02
C ARG A 83 -16.67 -1.93 7.49
N GLU A 84 -16.36 -0.78 8.09
CA GLU A 84 -16.70 -0.47 9.48
C GLU A 84 -18.21 -0.48 9.71
N LEU A 85 -19.00 0.11 8.80
CA LEU A 85 -20.46 0.09 8.85
C LEU A 85 -21.04 -1.34 8.69
N LYS A 86 -20.46 -2.17 7.81
CA LYS A 86 -20.86 -3.58 7.64
C LYS A 86 -20.54 -4.46 8.87
N LEU A 87 -19.57 -4.06 9.69
CA LEU A 87 -19.21 -4.73 10.95
C LEU A 87 -20.03 -4.22 12.14
N ALA A 88 -20.30 -2.91 12.21
CA ALA A 88 -21.10 -2.30 13.27
C ALA A 88 -22.60 -2.61 13.13
N TYR A 89 -23.08 -2.67 11.90
CA TYR A 89 -24.44 -3.07 11.54
C TYR A 89 -24.37 -4.26 10.58
N PRO A 90 -24.04 -5.48 11.09
CA PRO A 90 -24.20 -6.67 10.28
C PRO A 90 -25.66 -6.71 9.81
N PRO A 91 -25.93 -6.97 8.51
CA PRO A 91 -27.29 -7.01 8.03
C PRO A 91 -28.06 -8.02 8.86
N LYS A 92 -29.28 -7.65 9.30
CA LYS A 92 -30.23 -8.61 9.88
C LYS A 92 -30.71 -9.55 8.78
N THR A 93 -29.83 -10.45 8.34
CA THR A 93 -30.23 -11.72 7.77
C THR A 93 -31.27 -12.28 8.74
N ARG A 94 -32.52 -12.41 8.28
CA ARG A 94 -33.47 -13.29 8.96
C ARG A 94 -32.73 -14.59 9.18
N ALA A 95 -32.71 -15.08 10.42
CA ALA A 95 -32.01 -16.32 10.74
C ALA A 95 -32.41 -17.35 9.69
N HIS A 96 -31.45 -17.85 8.91
CA HIS A 96 -31.73 -18.92 7.97
C HIS A 96 -32.33 -20.04 8.80
N SER A 97 -33.57 -20.39 8.45
CA SER A 97 -34.45 -21.19 9.30
C SER A 97 -33.72 -22.44 9.77
N ASN A 98 -33.93 -22.82 11.02
CA ASN A 98 -33.31 -23.99 11.63
C ASN A 98 -33.87 -25.28 11.00
N VAL A 99 -33.42 -25.56 9.78
CA VAL A 99 -33.88 -26.60 8.87
C VAL A 99 -32.73 -27.58 8.72
N GLN A 100 -32.93 -28.79 9.24
CA GLN A 100 -31.98 -29.88 9.11
C GLN A 100 -32.00 -30.43 7.69
N ILE A 101 -31.32 -29.73 6.77
CA ILE A 101 -30.84 -30.30 5.52
C ILE A 101 -29.32 -30.29 5.60
N GLN A 102 -28.71 -31.47 5.75
CA GLN A 102 -27.28 -31.64 5.55
C GLN A 102 -27.00 -31.79 4.05
N PRO A 103 -26.25 -30.87 3.40
CA PRO A 103 -25.55 -31.20 2.16
C PRO A 103 -24.24 -31.90 2.55
N PRO A 104 -24.09 -33.23 2.32
CA PRO A 104 -22.97 -34.01 2.86
C PRO A 104 -21.60 -33.62 2.31
N ASP A 105 -21.53 -32.83 1.24
CA ASP A 105 -20.29 -32.57 0.52
C ASP A 105 -19.55 -31.28 0.95
N MET A 106 -20.23 -30.26 1.50
CA MET A 106 -19.52 -29.07 2.02
C MET A 106 -18.67 -29.40 3.26
N GLN A 107 -19.13 -30.32 4.11
CA GLN A 107 -18.33 -30.78 5.26
C GLN A 107 -17.13 -31.64 4.85
N LYS A 108 -17.23 -32.38 3.72
CA LYS A 108 -16.06 -33.06 3.13
C LYS A 108 -15.05 -32.04 2.62
N GLN A 109 -15.50 -31.07 1.81
CA GLN A 109 -14.61 -30.04 1.26
C GLN A 109 -13.86 -29.26 2.34
N LEU A 110 -14.51 -28.91 3.45
CA LEU A 110 -13.85 -28.28 4.60
C LEU A 110 -12.81 -29.20 5.26
N LYS A 111 -13.12 -30.48 5.49
CA LYS A 111 -12.16 -31.46 6.04
C LYS A 111 -11.00 -31.74 5.08
N ASP A 112 -11.25 -31.79 3.78
CA ASP A 112 -10.21 -31.96 2.76
C ASP A 112 -9.28 -30.74 2.69
N LEU A 113 -9.82 -29.53 2.89
CA LEU A 113 -9.04 -28.30 3.03
C LEU A 113 -8.22 -28.27 4.33
N GLU A 114 -8.81 -28.70 5.45
CA GLU A 114 -8.15 -28.80 6.76
C GLU A 114 -7.01 -29.83 6.74
N LEU A 115 -7.23 -31.02 6.15
CA LEU A 115 -6.20 -32.05 5.94
C LEU A 115 -5.08 -31.56 5.02
N LYS A 116 -5.40 -30.86 3.92
CA LYS A 116 -4.39 -30.24 3.04
C LYS A 116 -3.59 -29.15 3.76
N PHE A 117 -4.24 -28.30 4.56
CA PHE A 117 -3.58 -27.27 5.35
C PHE A 117 -2.61 -27.89 6.36
N ASN A 118 -3.07 -28.87 7.15
CA ASN A 118 -2.25 -29.58 8.12
C ASN A 118 -1.07 -30.33 7.46
N SER A 119 -1.28 -30.92 6.27
CA SER A 119 -0.20 -31.53 5.47
C SER A 119 0.82 -30.51 5.00
N VAL A 120 0.41 -29.31 4.58
CA VAL A 120 1.32 -28.22 4.17
C VAL A 120 2.09 -27.68 5.37
N VAL A 121 1.42 -27.46 6.51
CA VAL A 121 2.08 -27.00 7.76
C VAL A 121 3.11 -28.02 8.25
N SER A 122 2.78 -29.32 8.25
CA SER A 122 3.72 -30.40 8.60
C SER A 122 4.91 -30.48 7.62
N GLY A 123 4.66 -30.29 6.31
CA GLY A 123 5.71 -30.21 5.29
C GLY A 123 6.62 -29.00 5.46
N ILE A 124 6.08 -27.84 5.86
CA ILE A 124 6.88 -26.65 6.20
C ILE A 124 7.72 -26.90 7.45
N GLN A 125 7.11 -27.45 8.51
CA GLN A 125 7.80 -27.73 9.77
C GLN A 125 8.98 -28.69 9.58
N SER A 126 8.78 -29.82 8.90
CA SER A 126 9.87 -30.78 8.61
C SER A 126 10.99 -30.17 7.75
N ASN A 127 10.66 -29.30 6.80
CA ASN A 127 11.68 -28.57 6.02
C ASN A 127 12.47 -27.56 6.86
N VAL A 128 11.82 -26.92 7.85
CA VAL A 128 12.49 -26.02 8.81
C VAL A 128 13.38 -26.82 9.75
N ASP A 129 12.89 -27.90 10.33
CA ASP A 129 13.63 -28.76 11.26
C ASP A 129 14.84 -29.41 10.60
N GLN A 130 14.71 -29.87 9.35
CA GLN A 130 15.83 -30.43 8.59
C GLN A 130 16.89 -29.38 8.26
N ARG A 131 16.48 -28.16 7.84
CA ARG A 131 17.40 -27.04 7.63
C ARG A 131 18.09 -26.61 8.93
N PHE A 132 17.37 -26.63 10.05
CA PHE A 132 17.94 -26.33 11.37
C PHE A 132 18.96 -27.38 11.78
N ALA A 133 18.67 -28.68 11.61
CA ALA A 133 19.62 -29.76 11.86
C ALA A 133 20.89 -29.66 10.99
N ASP A 134 20.77 -29.28 9.73
CA ASP A 134 21.92 -29.06 8.84
C ASP A 134 22.72 -27.79 9.19
N ILE A 135 22.09 -26.77 9.76
CA ILE A 135 22.77 -25.58 10.32
C ILE A 135 23.52 -25.95 11.60
N MET A 136 22.89 -26.69 12.52
CA MET A 136 23.52 -27.18 13.75
C MET A 136 24.76 -28.02 13.45
N LYS A 137 24.66 -29.02 12.56
CA LYS A 137 25.82 -29.81 12.11
C LYS A 137 26.95 -28.93 11.55
N LYS A 138 26.62 -27.89 10.77
CA LYS A 138 27.63 -26.97 10.22
C LYS A 138 28.30 -26.11 11.30
N LEU A 139 27.60 -25.76 12.37
CA LEU A 139 28.20 -25.10 13.54
C LEU A 139 29.12 -26.05 14.31
N ASP A 140 28.74 -27.32 14.49
CA ASP A 140 29.60 -28.34 15.11
C ASP A 140 30.88 -28.59 14.29
N TYR A 141 30.79 -28.63 12.95
CA TYR A 141 31.97 -28.72 12.08
C TYR A 141 32.87 -27.47 12.13
N LEU A 142 32.39 -26.32 12.61
CA LEU A 142 33.17 -25.09 12.76
C LEU A 142 33.74 -24.91 14.17
N SER A 143 33.21 -25.60 15.19
CA SER A 143 33.76 -25.58 16.55
C SER A 143 34.96 -26.52 16.71
N VAL A 144 35.08 -27.56 15.88
CA VAL A 144 36.19 -28.52 15.88
C VAL A 144 37.32 -28.08 14.92
N GLN A 145 37.84 -26.88 15.14
CA GLN A 145 39.09 -26.38 14.53
C GLN A 145 40.16 -26.24 15.62
N PRO A 146 40.99 -27.29 15.88
CA PRO A 146 42.10 -27.18 16.82
C PRO A 146 43.16 -26.23 16.25
N SER A 147 43.38 -25.12 16.93
CA SER A 147 44.33 -24.06 16.52
C SER A 147 45.78 -24.56 16.59
N PHE A 148 46.28 -25.15 15.50
CA PHE A 148 47.69 -25.53 15.38
C PHE A 148 48.55 -24.36 14.88
N SER A 149 49.54 -24.00 15.68
CA SER A 149 50.55 -23.02 15.34
C SER A 149 51.71 -23.65 14.57
N GLN A 150 52.22 -22.94 13.56
CA GLN A 150 53.66 -22.88 13.29
C GLN A 150 54.02 -21.76 12.30
N SER A 151 54.92 -20.89 12.74
CA SER A 151 55.75 -20.04 11.88
C SER A 151 56.96 -20.85 11.41
N PRO A 152 57.59 -20.45 10.29
CA PRO A 152 59.04 -20.26 10.35
C PRO A 152 59.52 -18.96 9.69
N GLN A 153 60.68 -18.45 10.15
CA GLN A 153 61.36 -17.28 9.59
C GLN A 153 62.52 -17.69 8.68
N VAL A 154 62.61 -17.12 7.46
CA VAL A 154 63.86 -16.87 6.70
C VAL A 154 63.59 -15.60 5.87
N GLN A 155 63.93 -14.39 6.34
CA GLN A 155 65.24 -13.71 6.31
C GLN A 155 65.73 -13.23 4.92
N GLN A 156 65.79 -11.89 4.77
CA GLN A 156 66.81 -11.09 4.06
C GLN A 156 66.91 -11.23 2.51
N SER A 157 67.16 -10.18 1.70
CA SER A 157 67.31 -8.71 1.87
C SER A 157 67.04 -8.04 0.48
N LEU A 158 67.47 -6.85 0.00
CA LEU A 158 68.43 -5.80 0.39
C LEU A 158 68.16 -4.48 -0.41
N TYR A 159 68.29 -3.29 0.23
CA TYR A 159 68.41 -1.93 -0.40
C TYR A 159 67.18 -1.43 -1.23
N HIS A 160 66.89 -0.12 -1.45
CA HIS A 160 67.42 1.18 -0.98
C HIS A 160 66.30 2.29 -1.00
N PRO A 161 66.54 3.59 -0.65
CA PRO A 161 65.50 4.48 -0.08
C PRO A 161 64.75 5.49 -1.01
N PHE A 162 63.76 6.16 -0.38
CA PHE A 162 63.02 7.43 -0.67
C PHE A 162 63.79 8.58 -1.39
N PRO A 163 63.15 9.69 -1.89
CA PRO A 163 61.79 10.23 -1.56
C PRO A 163 60.93 10.91 -2.69
N THR A 164 59.72 11.33 -2.29
CA THR A 164 58.96 12.56 -2.68
C THR A 164 58.16 12.71 -4.00
N SER A 165 57.12 13.56 -3.85
CA SER A 165 56.25 14.22 -4.86
C SER A 165 55.13 13.36 -5.48
N GLN A 166 53.92 13.88 -5.75
CA GLN A 166 53.37 15.24 -5.56
C GLN A 166 52.08 15.25 -4.72
N GLN A 167 51.81 16.37 -4.05
CA GLN A 167 50.45 16.74 -3.65
C GLN A 167 49.75 17.45 -4.82
N ASN A 168 48.53 17.02 -5.15
CA ASN A 168 47.47 17.89 -5.67
C ASN A 168 46.15 17.33 -5.11
N ASN A 169 45.30 18.02 -4.34
CA ASN A 169 44.81 19.40 -4.47
C ASN A 169 43.98 19.50 -5.79
N GLN A 170 42.68 19.85 -5.80
CA GLN A 170 41.94 20.76 -4.91
C GLN A 170 40.47 20.31 -4.73
N GLN A 171 39.87 20.60 -3.57
CA GLN A 171 38.46 21.02 -3.53
C GLN A 171 38.39 22.49 -3.93
N PRO A 172 37.28 22.97 -4.54
CA PRO A 172 36.61 24.06 -3.82
C PRO A 172 35.07 24.13 -3.94
N ASN A 173 34.48 24.58 -2.83
CA ASN A 173 33.37 25.54 -2.71
C ASN A 173 31.95 25.27 -3.25
N ASN A 174 31.02 25.28 -2.29
CA ASN A 174 30.00 26.32 -2.12
C ASN A 174 29.38 26.96 -3.38
N VAL A 175 28.07 26.75 -3.58
CA VAL A 175 27.18 27.83 -4.06
C VAL A 175 26.03 28.02 -3.09
N ARG A 176 26.11 29.13 -2.35
CA ARG A 176 25.16 29.55 -1.30
C ARG A 176 24.16 30.54 -1.87
N TRP A 177 23.04 30.07 -2.41
CA TRP A 177 21.98 30.96 -2.92
C TRP A 177 21.19 31.62 -1.77
N ARG A 178 21.59 32.84 -1.41
CA ARG A 178 20.73 33.76 -0.64
C ARG A 178 19.71 34.41 -1.57
N GLY A 179 18.43 34.19 -1.23
CA GLY A 179 17.24 35.04 -1.38
C GLY A 179 17.12 36.10 -2.49
N ASN A 180 15.88 36.30 -2.92
CA ASN A 180 15.42 37.62 -3.36
C ASN A 180 13.99 37.86 -2.85
N GLY A 181 13.56 39.12 -2.74
CA GLY A 181 12.28 39.44 -2.08
C GLY A 181 11.58 40.70 -2.61
N TYR A 182 10.26 40.59 -2.77
CA TYR A 182 9.32 41.66 -3.11
C TYR A 182 8.12 41.49 -2.14
N ARG A 183 7.70 42.45 -1.30
CA ARG A 183 7.25 43.85 -1.50
C ARG A 183 5.99 43.99 -2.37
N GLY A 184 4.89 44.37 -1.70
CA GLY A 184 3.55 44.65 -2.22
C GLY A 184 2.54 44.20 -1.16
N ARG A 185 1.97 45.04 -0.28
CA ARG A 185 1.37 46.38 -0.43
C ARG A 185 0.13 46.37 -1.34
N GLY A 186 -1.01 45.98 -0.76
CA GLY A 186 -2.34 46.07 -1.35
C GLY A 186 -3.38 46.11 -0.23
N GLY A 187 -3.85 47.31 0.15
CA GLY A 187 -4.82 47.49 1.23
C GLY A 187 -6.23 47.72 0.68
N ILE A 188 -7.20 46.95 1.16
CA ILE A 188 -8.62 47.13 0.82
C ILE A 188 -9.30 47.87 1.97
N ARG A 189 -9.87 49.04 1.68
CA ARG A 189 -10.83 49.70 2.57
C ARG A 189 -12.24 49.26 2.16
N TYR A 190 -13.03 48.79 3.12
CA TYR A 190 -14.48 48.73 2.97
C TYR A 190 -15.10 50.04 3.48
N PRO A 191 -16.21 50.52 2.89
CA PRO A 191 -16.96 51.64 3.46
C PRO A 191 -17.62 51.23 4.77
N LYS A 192 -17.90 52.22 5.63
CA LYS A 192 -18.80 52.03 6.77
C LYS A 192 -20.26 52.07 6.31
N VAL A 193 -21.10 51.36 7.04
CA VAL A 193 -22.54 51.66 7.19
C VAL A 193 -22.68 52.64 8.36
#